data_AF-A0A9W9D4B6-F1
#
_entry.id   AF-A0A9W9D4B6-F1
#
_cell.length_a   1.000
_cell.length_b   1.000
_cell.length_c   1.000
_cell.angle_alpha   90.00
_cell.angle_beta   90.00
_cell.angle_gamma   90.00
#
_symmetry.space_group_name_H-M   'P 1'
#
loop_
_entity.id
_entity.type
_entity.pdbx_description
1 polymer ?
#
loop_
_entity_poly.entity_id
_entity_poly.type
_entity_poly.pdbx_seq_one_letter_code
_entity_poly.pdbx_strand_id
1 'polypeptide(L)'
;MFLQQMCGVNVTAYYSSKIMRDDAGWSANDALLLSMGFGIINFVFAIPAIWTIDTFGRRNLLLFTFPFMALFQGIMVIAFAIENGAARRILAIIGMYLFGIAYSPGEGPVPFVYSSEAMPLYNRDYGMGIVTAINWAFNFIVSFTWPVMSGKEGMGASGAFAWYAVWCLIGWWLILLFVPETKGLTLEQLDQVFEKTTSEYIRHGMDQLRWFIGYYIQRKDHLWVERPIFLRQDQVELVENPFTIDPIGDTNVTQQH
;
A
#
# COMPACT_ATOMS: atom_id res chain seq x y z
N MET A 1 7.74 1.02 -5.24
CA MET A 1 9.04 1.18 -4.53
C MET A 1 9.25 2.55 -3.90
N PHE A 2 9.10 3.66 -4.62
CA PHE A 2 9.28 4.99 -4.01
C PHE A 2 8.39 5.20 -2.77
N LEU A 3 7.08 4.92 -2.89
CA LEU A 3 6.12 5.05 -1.78
C LEU A 3 6.43 4.13 -0.59
N GLN A 4 7.02 2.96 -0.84
CA GLN A 4 7.47 2.04 0.21
C GLN A 4 8.57 2.63 1.09
N GLN A 5 9.43 3.48 0.53
CA GLN A 5 10.46 4.18 1.31
C GLN A 5 9.88 5.43 1.97
N MET A 6 9.02 6.15 1.25
CA MET A 6 8.37 7.37 1.75
C MET A 6 7.30 7.12 2.81
N CYS A 7 6.89 5.87 3.06
CA CYS A 7 6.07 5.54 4.22
C CYS A 7 6.90 5.49 5.52
N GLY A 8 8.23 5.58 5.46
CA GLY A 8 9.09 5.72 6.65
C GLY A 8 9.37 4.42 7.42
N VAL A 9 9.06 3.25 6.84
CA VAL A 9 9.30 1.96 7.52
C VAL A 9 10.77 1.70 7.83
N ASN A 10 11.67 1.99 6.90
CA ASN A 10 13.09 1.70 7.08
C ASN A 10 13.73 2.65 8.09
N VAL A 11 13.28 3.90 8.13
CA VAL A 11 13.62 4.83 9.19
C VAL A 11 13.15 4.32 10.55
N THR A 12 11.89 3.87 10.63
CA THR A 12 11.35 3.29 11.85
C THR A 12 12.14 2.06 12.28
N ALA A 13 12.52 1.18 11.35
CA ALA A 13 13.31 -0.01 11.63
C ALA A 13 14.72 0.34 12.13
N TYR A 14 15.48 1.15 11.39
CA TYR A 14 16.87 1.47 11.69
C TYR A 14 17.02 2.34 12.94
N TYR A 15 16.09 3.26 13.17
CA TYR A 15 16.15 4.20 14.28
C TYR A 15 15.18 3.86 15.42
N SER A 16 14.46 2.74 15.38
CA SER A 16 13.49 2.33 16.42
C SER A 16 14.04 2.46 17.85
N SER A 17 15.22 1.90 18.12
CA SER A 17 15.88 1.99 19.42
C SER A 17 16.25 3.43 19.80
N LYS A 18 16.73 4.21 18.84
CA LYS A 18 17.06 5.62 19.04
C LYS A 18 15.81 6.46 19.33
N ILE A 19 14.73 6.24 18.58
CA ILE A 19 13.45 6.92 18.75
C ILE A 19 12.85 6.58 20.12
N MET A 20 12.93 5.32 20.54
CA MET A 20 12.45 4.92 21.87
C MET A 20 13.28 5.52 23.00
N ARG A 21 14.61 5.59 22.83
CA ARG A 21 15.52 6.13 23.84
C ARG A 21 15.50 7.66 23.91
N ASP A 22 15.84 8.31 22.80
CA ASP A 22 16.13 9.75 22.75
C ASP A 22 14.84 10.58 22.68
N ASP A 23 13.84 10.09 21.94
CA ASP A 23 12.56 10.75 21.84
C ASP A 23 11.61 10.27 22.93
N ALA A 24 11.20 8.99 22.98
CA ALA A 24 10.22 8.54 23.97
C ALA A 24 10.76 8.53 25.42
N GLY A 25 12.07 8.56 25.63
CA GLY A 25 12.70 8.65 26.95
C GLY A 25 12.79 7.32 27.69
N TRP A 26 12.86 6.19 26.98
CA TRP A 26 13.11 4.87 27.57
C TRP A 26 14.58 4.67 27.94
N SER A 27 14.85 3.73 28.86
CA SER A 27 16.22 3.30 29.13
C SER A 27 16.82 2.62 27.89
N ALA A 28 18.16 2.56 27.79
CA ALA A 28 18.81 1.94 26.64
C ALA A 28 18.42 0.45 26.49
N ASN A 29 18.31 -0.29 27.59
CA ASN A 29 17.92 -1.70 27.57
C ASN A 29 16.46 -1.88 27.13
N ASP A 30 15.54 -1.07 27.66
CA ASP A 30 14.13 -1.13 27.26
C ASP A 30 13.95 -0.75 25.79
N ALA A 31 14.66 0.28 25.32
CA ALA A 31 14.61 0.71 23.92
C ALA A 31 15.07 -0.38 22.95
N LEU A 32 16.08 -1.19 23.32
CA LEU A 32 16.51 -2.34 22.54
C LEU A 32 15.44 -3.45 22.53
N LEU A 33 14.82 -3.73 23.67
CA LEU A 33 13.74 -4.72 23.76
C LEU A 33 12.51 -4.32 22.94
N LEU A 34 12.16 -3.03 22.94
CA LEU A 34 11.06 -2.49 22.14
C LEU A 34 11.37 -2.52 20.63
N SER A 35 12.62 -2.25 20.25
CA SER A 35 13.09 -2.38 18.87
C SER A 35 13.03 -3.85 18.38
N MET A 36 13.44 -4.79 19.24
CA MET A 36 13.28 -6.23 18.99
C MET A 36 11.80 -6.60 18.82
N GLY A 37 10.92 -6.09 19.70
CA GLY A 37 9.48 -6.31 19.60
C GLY A 37 8.88 -5.80 18.28
N PHE A 38 9.31 -4.63 17.81
CA PHE A 38 8.93 -4.11 16.49
C PHE A 38 9.38 -5.04 15.36
N GLY A 39 10.60 -5.57 15.42
CA GLY A 39 11.10 -6.55 14.44
C GLY A 39 10.28 -7.85 14.42
N ILE A 40 9.92 -8.38 15.61
CA ILE A 40 9.07 -9.57 15.73
C ILE A 40 7.69 -9.32 15.13
N ILE A 41 7.09 -8.16 15.40
CA ILE A 41 5.78 -7.78 14.84
C ILE A 41 5.87 -7.75 13.31
N ASN A 42 6.88 -7.09 12.76
CA ASN A 42 7.04 -7.02 11.31
C ASN A 42 7.19 -8.39 10.66
N PHE A 43 7.90 -9.31 11.32
CA PHE A 43 8.05 -10.68 10.84
C PHE A 43 6.74 -11.47 10.91
N VAL A 44 6.08 -11.48 12.07
CA VAL A 44 4.86 -12.27 12.31
C VAL A 44 3.70 -11.80 11.42
N PHE A 45 3.52 -10.48 11.29
CA PHE A 45 2.43 -9.92 10.50
C PHE A 45 2.71 -9.88 8.99
N ALA A 46 3.92 -10.26 8.55
CA ALA A 46 4.18 -10.56 7.14
C ALA A 46 3.65 -11.93 6.72
N ILE A 47 3.45 -12.88 7.64
CA ILE A 47 2.98 -14.24 7.31
C ILE A 47 1.56 -14.23 6.70
N PRO A 48 0.56 -13.51 7.28
CA PRO A 48 -0.77 -13.41 6.68
C PRO A 48 -0.76 -12.90 5.23
N ALA A 49 0.25 -12.10 4.87
CA ALA A 49 0.40 -11.51 3.55
C ALA A 49 0.42 -12.56 2.42
N ILE A 50 0.97 -13.75 2.72
CA ILE A 50 1.09 -14.87 1.77
C ILE A 50 -0.29 -15.27 1.24
N TRP A 51 -1.32 -15.27 2.09
CA TRP A 51 -2.68 -15.61 1.65
C TRP A 51 -3.49 -14.39 1.22
N THR A 52 -3.28 -13.24 1.86
CA THR A 52 -4.08 -12.04 1.57
C THR A 52 -3.74 -11.42 0.22
N ILE A 53 -2.51 -11.58 -0.29
CA ILE A 53 -2.09 -10.99 -1.57
C ILE A 53 -2.87 -11.58 -2.76
N ASP A 54 -3.13 -12.89 -2.73
CA ASP A 54 -3.87 -13.58 -3.80
C ASP A 54 -5.38 -13.53 -3.60
N THR A 55 -5.85 -13.49 -2.35
CA THR A 55 -7.30 -13.45 -2.06
C THR A 55 -7.89 -12.04 -2.10
N PHE A 56 -7.21 -11.03 -1.54
CA PHE A 56 -7.71 -9.66 -1.48
C PHE A 56 -7.31 -8.81 -2.70
N GLY A 57 -6.18 -9.15 -3.31
CA GLY A 57 -5.59 -8.45 -4.44
C GLY A 57 -4.55 -7.41 -4.01
N ARG A 58 -3.62 -7.11 -4.90
CA ARG A 58 -2.44 -6.28 -4.61
C ARG A 58 -2.88 -4.84 -4.35
N ARG A 59 -3.67 -4.27 -5.28
CA ARG A 59 -4.15 -2.89 -5.21
C ARG A 59 -5.05 -2.69 -3.98
N ASN A 60 -6.00 -3.58 -3.76
CA ASN A 60 -6.93 -3.46 -2.62
C ASN A 60 -6.21 -3.56 -1.28
N LEU A 61 -5.18 -4.41 -1.17
CA LEU A 61 -4.41 -4.56 0.06
C LEU A 61 -3.62 -3.29 0.39
N LEU A 62 -3.06 -2.62 -0.62
CA LEU A 62 -2.45 -1.31 -0.44
C LEU A 62 -3.49 -0.24 -0.06
N LEU A 63 -4.61 -0.14 -0.78
CA LEU A 63 -5.67 0.82 -0.46
C LEU A 63 -6.26 0.63 0.94
N PHE A 64 -6.26 -0.59 1.45
CA PHE A 64 -6.68 -0.90 2.82
C PHE A 64 -5.63 -0.51 3.85
N THR A 65 -4.35 -0.80 3.62
CA THR A 65 -3.28 -0.62 4.62
C THR A 65 -2.79 0.82 4.75
N PHE A 66 -2.74 1.61 3.66
CA PHE A 66 -2.22 2.99 3.69
C PHE A 66 -2.96 3.95 4.63
N PRO A 67 -4.30 3.94 4.73
CA PRO A 67 -5.01 4.79 5.68
C PRO A 67 -4.67 4.44 7.14
N PHE A 68 -4.51 3.15 7.45
CA PHE A 68 -4.08 2.71 8.78
C PHE A 68 -2.63 3.10 9.07
N MET A 69 -1.73 2.95 8.10
CA MET A 69 -0.35 3.42 8.25
C MET A 69 -0.28 4.93 8.53
N ALA A 70 -1.06 5.74 7.80
CA ALA A 70 -1.16 7.17 8.04
C ALA A 70 -1.74 7.48 9.43
N LEU A 71 -2.80 6.77 9.85
CA LEU A 71 -3.42 6.91 11.16
C LEU A 71 -2.43 6.59 12.29
N PHE A 72 -1.73 5.47 12.20
CA PHE A 72 -0.80 5.03 13.25
C PHE A 72 0.45 5.89 13.33
N GLN A 73 0.92 6.43 12.21
CA GLN A 73 1.90 7.50 12.25
C GLN A 73 1.33 8.79 12.85
N GLY A 74 0.06 9.11 12.62
CA GLY A 74 -0.63 10.19 13.33
C GLY A 74 -0.61 10.01 14.85
N ILE A 75 -0.74 8.78 15.34
CA ILE A 75 -0.56 8.48 16.78
C ILE A 75 0.87 8.82 17.23
N MET A 76 1.89 8.51 16.43
CA MET A 76 3.28 8.90 16.73
C MET A 76 3.48 10.42 16.75
N VAL A 77 2.85 11.14 15.82
CA VAL A 77 2.88 12.61 15.78
C VAL A 77 2.33 13.17 17.10
N ILE A 78 1.19 12.66 17.56
CA ILE A 78 0.57 13.06 18.83
C ILE A 78 1.48 12.67 20.01
N ALA A 79 2.02 11.45 20.01
CA ALA A 79 2.90 10.97 21.06
C ALA A 79 4.13 11.86 21.28
N PHE A 80 4.71 12.39 20.20
CA PHE A 80 5.89 13.26 20.28
C PHE A 80 5.56 14.75 20.38
N ALA A 81 4.29 15.14 20.25
CA ALA A 81 3.83 16.50 20.51
C ALA A 81 3.52 16.76 21.99
N ILE A 82 3.26 15.71 22.77
CA ILE A 82 3.00 15.81 24.21
C ILE A 82 4.28 15.89 25.03
N GLU A 83 4.16 16.46 26.24
CA GLU A 83 5.27 16.56 27.18
C GLU A 83 5.82 15.20 27.60
N ASN A 84 7.08 15.21 28.07
CA ASN A 84 7.76 14.00 28.50
C ASN A 84 7.03 13.36 29.70
N GLY A 85 6.51 12.14 29.48
CA GLY A 85 5.81 11.39 30.50
C GLY A 85 5.45 9.97 30.05
N ALA A 86 4.73 9.26 30.93
CA ALA A 86 4.28 7.89 30.65
C ALA A 86 3.37 7.81 29.41
N ALA A 87 2.50 8.81 29.20
CA ALA A 87 1.61 8.87 28.06
C ALA A 87 2.37 8.90 26.71
N ARG A 88 3.44 9.70 26.62
CA ARG A 88 4.34 9.77 25.44
C ARG A 88 4.91 8.41 25.11
N ARG A 89 5.47 7.74 26.12
CA ARG A 89 6.10 6.41 25.98
C ARG A 89 5.12 5.37 25.46
N ILE A 90 3.94 5.30 26.05
CA ILE A 90 2.92 4.32 25.69
C ILE A 90 2.40 4.56 24.28
N LEU A 91 2.05 5.81 23.94
CA LEU A 91 1.55 6.16 22.61
C LEU A 91 2.60 5.93 21.52
N ALA A 92 3.88 6.22 21.79
CA ALA A 92 4.96 5.98 20.85
C ALA A 92 5.16 4.48 20.55
N ILE A 93 5.03 3.60 21.54
CA ILE A 93 5.11 2.16 21.31
C ILE A 93 3.89 1.68 20.54
N ILE A 94 2.69 2.07 20.97
CA ILE A 94 1.44 1.67 20.32
C ILE A 94 1.41 2.11 18.86
N GLY A 95 1.75 3.37 18.58
CA GLY A 95 1.79 3.89 17.21
C GLY A 95 2.80 3.14 16.34
N MET A 96 4.01 2.88 16.85
CA MET A 96 5.06 2.17 16.11
C MET A 96 4.67 0.72 15.82
N TYR A 97 4.10 0.02 16.80
CA TYR A 97 3.70 -1.38 16.65
C TYR A 97 2.49 -1.53 15.73
N LEU A 98 1.47 -0.69 15.90
CA LEU A 98 0.31 -0.68 15.01
C LEU A 98 0.71 -0.32 13.57
N PHE A 99 1.64 0.63 13.40
CA PHE A 99 2.22 0.92 12.09
C PHE A 99 2.88 -0.32 11.48
N GLY A 100 3.69 -1.06 12.23
CA GLY A 100 4.29 -2.33 11.77
C GLY A 100 3.24 -3.36 11.36
N ILE A 101 2.17 -3.51 12.14
CA ILE A 101 1.04 -4.41 11.84
C ILE A 101 0.34 -4.03 10.54
N ALA A 102 0.10 -2.75 10.27
CA ALA A 102 -0.52 -2.29 9.04
C ALA A 102 0.41 -2.39 7.83
N TYR A 103 1.69 -2.10 8.01
CA TYR A 103 2.70 -2.13 6.95
C TYR A 103 2.97 -3.55 6.45
N SER A 104 3.13 -4.51 7.38
CA SER A 104 3.67 -5.84 7.08
C SER A 104 2.88 -6.64 6.04
N PRO A 105 1.53 -6.72 6.08
CA PRO A 105 0.79 -7.46 5.07
C PRO A 105 0.67 -6.71 3.73
N GLY A 106 0.76 -5.38 3.73
CA GLY A 106 0.59 -4.55 2.53
C GLY A 106 1.92 -4.18 1.87
N GLU A 107 2.45 -3.01 2.25
CA GLU A 107 3.67 -2.45 1.66
C GLU A 107 4.95 -3.29 1.87
N GLY A 108 4.94 -4.28 2.78
CA GLY A 108 6.04 -5.23 2.90
C GLY A 108 6.26 -6.05 1.61
N PRO A 109 5.37 -7.00 1.29
CA PRO A 109 5.54 -7.90 0.15
C PRO A 109 4.95 -7.37 -1.16
N VAL A 110 3.85 -6.59 -1.11
CA VAL A 110 3.10 -6.22 -2.31
C VAL A 110 3.93 -5.44 -3.33
N PRO A 111 4.75 -4.42 -2.95
CA PRO A 111 5.52 -3.67 -3.94
C PRO A 111 6.50 -4.52 -4.73
N PHE A 112 7.10 -5.54 -4.12
CA PHE A 112 8.03 -6.44 -4.80
C PHE A 112 7.31 -7.35 -5.79
N VAL A 113 6.19 -7.94 -5.36
CA VAL A 113 5.36 -8.78 -6.22
C VAL A 113 4.79 -7.96 -7.38
N TYR A 114 4.17 -6.82 -7.07
CA TYR A 114 3.59 -5.92 -8.07
C TYR A 114 4.61 -5.43 -9.09
N SER A 115 5.82 -5.09 -8.65
CA SER A 115 6.87 -4.63 -9.59
C SER A 115 7.29 -5.75 -10.55
N SER A 116 7.26 -7.01 -10.11
CA SER A 116 7.56 -8.14 -11.00
C SER A 116 6.42 -8.44 -11.97
N GLU A 117 5.17 -8.22 -11.55
CA GLU A 117 3.97 -8.36 -12.37
C GLU A 117 3.83 -7.22 -13.38
N ALA A 118 4.30 -6.00 -13.04
CA ALA A 118 4.23 -4.83 -13.91
C ALA A 118 5.26 -4.80 -15.05
N MET A 119 6.25 -5.69 -15.02
CA MET A 119 7.29 -5.74 -16.03
C MET A 119 6.98 -6.78 -17.11
N PRO A 120 7.12 -6.41 -18.41
CA PRO A 120 7.00 -7.35 -19.51
C PRO A 120 7.94 -8.55 -19.36
N LEU A 121 7.50 -9.72 -19.81
CA LEU A 121 8.25 -10.98 -19.66
C LEU A 121 9.68 -10.90 -20.21
N TYR A 122 9.88 -10.21 -21.33
CA TYR A 122 11.15 -10.20 -22.06
C TYR A 122 12.27 -9.35 -21.42
N ASN A 123 11.94 -8.41 -20.51
CA ASN A 123 12.92 -7.52 -19.87
C ASN A 123 12.72 -7.41 -18.35
N ARG A 124 11.97 -8.35 -17.77
CA ARG A 124 11.59 -8.33 -16.35
C ARG A 124 12.78 -8.30 -15.41
N ASP A 125 13.83 -9.04 -15.72
CA ASP A 125 15.08 -9.07 -14.96
C ASP A 125 15.74 -7.67 -14.89
N TYR A 126 15.86 -6.99 -16.02
CA TYR A 126 16.38 -5.62 -16.08
C TYR A 126 15.46 -4.64 -15.35
N GLY A 127 14.16 -4.71 -15.58
CA GLY A 127 13.16 -3.87 -14.92
C GLY A 127 13.19 -4.02 -13.40
N MET A 128 13.26 -5.25 -12.90
CA MET A 128 13.37 -5.54 -11.46
C MET A 128 14.68 -5.03 -10.86
N GLY A 129 15.79 -5.10 -11.61
CA GLY A 129 17.07 -4.50 -11.21
C GLY A 129 16.95 -2.99 -10.99
N ILE A 130 16.34 -2.27 -11.93
CA ILE A 130 16.13 -0.81 -11.83
C ILE A 130 15.22 -0.47 -10.67
N VAL A 131 14.08 -1.17 -10.53
CA VAL A 131 13.11 -0.92 -9.46
C VAL A 131 13.72 -1.17 -8.08
N THR A 132 14.55 -2.20 -7.94
CA THR A 132 15.29 -2.50 -6.71
C THR A 132 16.36 -1.44 -6.43
N ALA A 133 17.09 -0.98 -7.46
CA ALA A 133 18.06 0.11 -7.31
C ALA A 133 17.38 1.40 -6.82
N ILE A 134 16.21 1.75 -7.37
CA ILE A 134 15.39 2.88 -6.90
C ILE A 134 14.98 2.68 -5.44
N ASN A 135 14.53 1.48 -5.07
CA ASN A 135 14.16 1.16 -3.69
C ASN A 135 15.31 1.46 -2.71
N TRP A 136 16.50 0.94 -2.98
CA TRP A 136 17.66 1.14 -2.12
C TRP A 136 18.22 2.56 -2.17
N ALA A 137 18.14 3.24 -3.31
CA ALA A 137 18.53 4.65 -3.42
C ALA A 137 17.64 5.53 -2.52
N PHE A 138 16.32 5.34 -2.57
CA PHE A 138 15.42 6.09 -1.69
C PHE A 138 15.52 5.66 -0.23
N ASN A 139 15.78 4.38 0.06
CA ASN A 139 16.12 3.92 1.40
C ASN A 139 17.31 4.69 1.97
N PHE A 140 18.39 4.83 1.18
CA PHE A 140 19.57 5.60 1.56
C PHE A 140 19.20 7.06 1.84
N ILE A 141 18.44 7.69 0.95
CA ILE A 141 18.01 9.09 1.12
C ILE A 141 17.23 9.25 2.43
N VAL A 142 16.17 8.47 2.66
CA VAL A 142 15.33 8.64 3.86
C VAL A 142 16.09 8.31 5.15
N SER A 143 16.99 7.34 5.11
CA SER A 143 17.80 6.95 6.28
C SER A 143 18.85 7.99 6.62
N PHE A 144 19.42 8.65 5.61
CA PHE A 144 20.40 9.71 5.77
C PHE A 144 19.77 11.03 6.20
N THR A 145 18.58 11.36 5.69
CA THR A 145 17.89 12.61 6.03
C THR A 145 17.21 12.55 7.39
N TRP A 146 16.87 11.36 7.90
CA TRP A 146 16.14 11.20 9.16
C TRP A 146 16.78 11.94 10.35
N PRO A 147 18.07 11.76 10.69
CA PRO A 147 18.66 12.42 11.87
C PRO A 147 18.60 13.95 11.81
N VAL A 148 18.69 14.52 10.60
CA VAL A 148 18.57 15.97 10.38
C VAL A 148 17.11 16.41 10.53
N MET A 149 16.18 15.65 9.97
CA MET A 149 14.74 15.95 10.00
C MET A 149 14.14 15.82 11.40
N SER A 150 14.51 14.77 12.16
CA SER A 150 14.01 14.52 13.51
C SER A 150 14.75 15.32 14.59
N GLY A 151 15.85 15.97 14.25
CA GLY A 151 16.66 16.77 15.17
C GLY A 151 15.97 18.06 15.64
N LYS A 152 16.55 18.69 16.68
CA LYS A 152 16.03 19.93 17.30
C LYS A 152 16.02 21.14 16.36
N GLU A 153 16.95 21.18 15.40
CA GLU A 153 17.03 22.22 14.38
C GLU A 153 16.17 21.91 13.14
N GLY A 154 15.64 20.68 13.07
CA GLY A 154 14.72 20.24 12.02
C GLY A 154 13.26 20.40 12.42
N MET A 155 12.42 19.45 11.96
CA MET A 155 10.99 19.43 12.25
C MET A 155 10.66 18.74 13.59
N GLY A 156 11.67 18.23 14.29
CA GLY A 156 11.53 17.36 15.46
C GLY A 156 10.91 16.01 15.12
N ALA A 157 10.91 15.08 16.08
CA ALA A 157 10.34 13.74 15.87
C ALA A 157 8.85 13.80 15.45
N SER A 158 8.05 14.67 16.07
CA SER A 158 6.63 14.84 15.72
C SER A 158 6.44 15.29 14.27
N GLY A 159 7.16 16.33 13.82
CA GLY A 159 7.07 16.81 12.44
C GLY A 159 7.64 15.81 11.41
N ALA A 160 8.68 15.07 11.78
CA ALA A 160 9.28 14.03 10.94
C ALA A 160 8.31 12.85 10.69
N PHE A 161 7.57 12.40 11.72
CA PHE A 161 6.50 11.41 11.52
C PHE A 161 5.29 12.00 10.78
N ALA A 162 4.99 13.29 10.95
CA ALA A 162 3.91 13.94 10.20
C ALA A 162 4.22 13.97 8.70
N TRP A 163 5.47 14.21 8.33
CA TRP A 163 5.94 14.14 6.95
C TRP A 163 5.64 12.77 6.31
N TYR A 164 6.00 11.68 6.99
CA TYR A 164 5.74 10.33 6.50
C TYR A 164 4.24 9.96 6.52
N ALA A 165 3.48 10.43 7.51
CA ALA A 165 2.02 10.27 7.53
C ALA A 165 1.34 10.93 6.31
N VAL A 166 1.78 12.14 5.93
CA VAL A 166 1.31 12.83 4.73
C VAL A 166 1.67 12.05 3.47
N TRP A 167 2.89 11.50 3.39
CA TRP A 167 3.29 10.64 2.27
C TRP A 167 2.48 9.35 2.18
N CYS A 168 2.03 8.77 3.30
CA CYS A 168 1.07 7.66 3.27
C CYS A 168 -0.27 8.11 2.68
N LEU A 169 -0.78 9.30 3.02
CA LEU A 169 -2.03 9.81 2.42
C LEU A 169 -1.89 10.10 0.92
N ILE A 170 -0.77 10.72 0.51
CA ILE A 170 -0.46 10.94 -0.91
C ILE A 170 -0.32 9.60 -1.63
N GLY A 171 0.36 8.63 -1.03
CA GLY A 171 0.54 7.29 -1.56
C GLY A 171 -0.79 6.58 -1.79
N TRP A 172 -1.73 6.72 -0.86
CA TRP A 172 -3.08 6.18 -1.03
C TRP A 172 -3.78 6.73 -2.28
N TRP A 173 -3.73 8.04 -2.49
CA TRP A 173 -4.29 8.67 -3.69
C TRP A 173 -3.58 8.23 -4.97
N LEU A 174 -2.25 8.14 -4.95
CA LEU A 174 -1.48 7.66 -6.10
C LEU A 174 -1.85 6.23 -6.47
N ILE A 175 -2.03 5.36 -5.48
CA ILE A 175 -2.43 3.97 -5.71
C ILE A 175 -3.87 3.90 -6.23
N LEU A 176 -4.77 4.72 -5.69
CA LEU A 176 -6.15 4.76 -6.16
C LEU A 176 -6.22 5.11 -7.66
N LEU A 177 -5.41 6.06 -8.10
CA LEU A 177 -5.49 6.67 -9.43
C LEU A 177 -4.60 6.00 -10.49
N PHE A 178 -3.45 5.44 -10.11
CA PHE A 178 -2.42 5.01 -11.07
C PHE A 178 -2.09 3.52 -11.00
N VAL A 179 -2.50 2.80 -9.96
CA VAL A 179 -2.16 1.39 -9.79
C VAL A 179 -3.38 0.55 -10.19
N PRO A 180 -3.35 -0.16 -11.33
CA PRO A 180 -4.37 -1.16 -11.66
C PRO A 180 -4.23 -2.41 -10.77
N GLU A 181 -5.32 -3.18 -10.66
CA GLU A 181 -5.32 -4.48 -9.97
C GLU A 181 -4.74 -5.57 -10.88
N THR A 182 -3.87 -6.41 -10.34
CA THR A 182 -3.19 -7.51 -11.07
C THR A 182 -3.65 -8.90 -10.63
N LYS A 183 -4.55 -8.98 -9.64
CA LYS A 183 -5.05 -10.23 -9.09
C LYS A 183 -5.72 -11.11 -10.14
N GLY A 184 -5.31 -12.38 -10.21
CA GLY A 184 -5.99 -13.43 -10.97
C GLY A 184 -5.76 -13.37 -12.48
N LEU A 185 -4.77 -12.60 -12.93
CA LEU A 185 -4.37 -12.52 -14.33
C LEU A 185 -3.04 -13.25 -14.53
N THR A 186 -2.86 -13.87 -15.70
CA THR A 186 -1.55 -14.39 -16.11
C THR A 186 -0.61 -13.25 -16.51
N LEU A 187 0.67 -13.55 -16.69
CA LEU A 187 1.67 -12.53 -17.00
C LEU A 187 1.49 -11.97 -18.42
N GLU A 188 0.99 -12.78 -19.34
CA GLU A 188 0.64 -12.42 -20.71
C GLU A 188 -0.59 -11.50 -20.74
N GLN A 189 -1.57 -11.79 -19.88
CA GLN A 189 -2.78 -11.00 -19.73
C GLN A 189 -2.53 -9.63 -19.07
N LEU A 190 -1.49 -9.53 -18.24
CA LEU A 190 -1.10 -8.29 -17.60
C LEU A 190 -0.60 -7.24 -18.59
N ASP A 191 0.02 -7.64 -19.70
CA ASP A 191 0.44 -6.70 -20.74
C ASP A 191 -0.76 -5.86 -21.23
N GLN A 192 -1.94 -6.46 -21.38
CA GLN A 192 -3.17 -5.76 -21.77
C GLN A 192 -3.65 -4.74 -20.72
N VAL A 193 -3.40 -5.01 -19.44
CA VAL A 193 -3.73 -4.09 -18.34
C VAL A 193 -2.82 -2.87 -18.40
N PHE A 194 -1.52 -3.09 -18.65
CA PHE A 194 -0.49 -2.05 -18.67
C PHE A 194 -0.40 -1.27 -19.99
N GLU A 195 -1.00 -1.77 -21.08
CA GLU A 195 -1.14 -1.04 -22.35
C GLU A 195 -2.20 0.07 -22.32
N LYS A 196 -3.10 0.07 -21.33
CA LYS A 196 -4.14 1.09 -21.19
C LYS A 196 -3.58 2.46 -20.86
N THR A 197 -4.31 3.50 -21.27
CA THR A 197 -3.90 4.88 -21.06
C THR A 197 -4.04 5.28 -19.60
N THR A 198 -3.17 6.17 -19.11
CA THR A 198 -3.23 6.68 -17.73
C THR A 198 -4.58 7.30 -17.38
N SER A 199 -5.26 7.92 -18.37
CA SER A 199 -6.59 8.48 -18.19
C SER A 199 -7.65 7.42 -17.85
N GLU A 200 -7.51 6.19 -18.34
CA GLU A 200 -8.40 5.08 -18.01
C GLU A 200 -8.19 4.60 -16.57
N TYR A 201 -6.94 4.53 -16.09
CA TYR A 201 -6.65 4.22 -14.69
C TYR A 201 -7.26 5.26 -13.74
N ILE A 202 -7.09 6.54 -14.06
CA ILE A 202 -7.63 7.65 -13.25
C ILE A 202 -9.15 7.58 -13.22
N ARG A 203 -9.80 7.39 -14.38
CA ARG A 203 -11.26 7.28 -14.47
C ARG A 203 -11.76 6.11 -13.62
N HIS A 204 -11.14 4.94 -13.76
CA HIS A 204 -11.48 3.77 -12.96
C HIS A 204 -11.29 4.01 -11.46
N GLY A 205 -10.19 4.63 -11.05
CA GLY A 205 -9.93 4.98 -9.64
C GLY A 205 -10.99 5.91 -9.07
N MET A 206 -11.42 6.90 -9.84
CA MET A 206 -12.48 7.83 -9.45
C MET A 206 -13.86 7.16 -9.41
N ASP A 207 -14.15 6.26 -10.35
CA ASP A 207 -15.41 5.51 -10.38
C ASP A 207 -15.48 4.51 -9.20
N GLN A 208 -14.37 3.85 -8.86
CA GLN A 208 -14.23 3.05 -7.64
C GLN A 208 -14.50 3.88 -6.39
N LEU A 209 -13.93 5.09 -6.29
CA LEU A 209 -14.15 5.95 -5.13
C LEU A 209 -15.61 6.39 -5.03
N ARG A 210 -16.22 6.79 -6.16
CA ARG A 210 -17.64 7.16 -6.22
C ARG A 210 -18.55 6.01 -5.82
N TRP A 211 -18.28 4.80 -6.32
CA TRP A 211 -18.99 3.60 -5.93
C TRP A 211 -18.83 3.33 -4.43
N PHE A 212 -17.62 3.40 -3.88
CA PHE A 212 -17.36 3.16 -2.46
C PHE A 212 -18.11 4.16 -1.56
N ILE A 213 -18.09 5.45 -1.91
CA ILE A 213 -18.84 6.49 -1.21
C ILE A 213 -20.35 6.25 -1.35
N GLY A 214 -20.84 5.95 -2.55
CA GLY A 214 -22.25 5.69 -2.81
C GLY A 214 -22.79 4.48 -2.03
N TYR A 215 -22.02 3.40 -2.02
CA TYR A 215 -22.40 2.14 -1.39
C TYR A 215 -22.27 2.20 0.14
N TYR A 216 -21.08 2.53 0.67
CA TYR A 216 -20.83 2.45 2.12
C TYR A 216 -21.24 3.70 2.89
N ILE A 217 -21.06 4.91 2.33
CA ILE A 217 -21.33 6.16 3.04
C ILE A 217 -22.79 6.60 2.82
N GLN A 218 -23.25 6.59 1.56
CA GLN A 218 -24.61 7.03 1.23
C GLN A 218 -25.66 5.93 1.36
N ARG A 219 -25.26 4.67 1.62
CA ARG A 219 -26.15 3.50 1.70
C ARG A 219 -27.09 3.38 0.50
N LYS A 220 -26.61 3.73 -0.69
CA LYS A 220 -27.33 3.59 -1.96
C LYS A 220 -27.00 2.25 -2.61
N ASP A 221 -27.06 1.19 -1.81
CA ASP A 221 -26.81 -0.20 -2.20
C ASP A 221 -27.65 -0.64 -3.42
N HIS A 222 -28.89 -0.19 -3.51
CA HIS A 222 -29.79 -0.46 -4.63
C HIS A 222 -29.41 0.23 -5.96
N LEU A 223 -28.61 1.30 -5.95
CA LEU A 223 -28.16 2.01 -7.17
C LEU A 223 -26.78 1.55 -7.67
N TRP A 224 -26.03 0.84 -6.83
CA TRP A 224 -24.62 0.52 -7.07
C TRP A 224 -24.36 -0.97 -6.89
N VAL A 225 -25.14 -1.79 -7.60
CA VAL A 225 -25.16 -3.25 -7.46
C VAL A 225 -23.82 -3.89 -7.86
N GLU A 226 -23.17 -3.38 -8.91
CA GLU A 226 -21.90 -3.92 -9.39
C GLU A 226 -20.73 -3.00 -9.04
N ARG A 227 -19.67 -3.59 -8.46
CA ARG A 227 -18.41 -2.89 -8.22
C ARG A 227 -17.73 -2.63 -9.58
N PRO A 228 -17.25 -1.41 -9.86
CA PRO A 228 -16.50 -1.14 -11.09
C PRO A 228 -15.21 -1.96 -11.08
N ILE A 229 -15.05 -2.86 -12.04
CA ILE A 229 -13.86 -3.69 -12.26
C ILE A 229 -13.09 -3.10 -13.45
N PHE A 230 -11.76 -3.01 -13.38
CA PHE A 230 -10.97 -2.34 -14.42
C PHE A 230 -11.01 -3.10 -15.75
N LEU A 231 -10.67 -4.39 -15.70
CA LEU A 231 -10.83 -5.35 -16.80
C LEU A 231 -11.42 -6.62 -16.19
N ARG A 232 -12.55 -7.08 -16.72
CA ARG A 232 -13.12 -8.37 -16.32
C ARG A 232 -12.38 -9.50 -17.06
N GLN A 233 -12.16 -10.64 -16.41
CA GLN A 233 -11.39 -11.76 -16.98
C GLN A 233 -11.94 -12.24 -18.34
N ASP A 234 -13.26 -12.24 -18.52
CA ASP A 234 -13.91 -12.57 -19.79
C ASP A 234 -13.48 -11.64 -20.94
N GLN A 235 -13.25 -10.36 -20.66
CA GLN A 235 -12.81 -9.40 -21.67
C GLN A 235 -11.35 -9.62 -22.08
N VAL A 236 -10.55 -10.22 -21.21
CA VAL A 236 -9.12 -10.49 -21.42
C VAL A 236 -8.95 -11.81 -22.19
N GLU A 237 -9.73 -12.84 -21.85
CA GLU A 237 -9.74 -14.15 -22.52
C GLU A 237 -10.23 -14.05 -23.98
N LEU A 238 -11.22 -13.21 -24.27
CA LEU A 238 -11.74 -12.99 -25.64
C LEU A 238 -10.70 -12.40 -26.59
N VAL A 239 -9.67 -11.71 -26.08
CA VAL A 239 -8.58 -11.15 -26.89
C VAL A 239 -7.52 -12.21 -27.18
N GLU A 240 -7.23 -13.09 -26.22
CA GLU A 240 -6.28 -14.21 -26.41
C GLU A 240 -6.87 -15.32 -27.29
N ASN A 241 -8.18 -15.53 -27.24
CA ASN A 241 -8.86 -16.54 -28.06
C ASN A 241 -10.15 -15.99 -28.69
N PRO A 242 -10.06 -15.21 -29.79
CA PRO A 242 -11.22 -14.58 -30.43
C PRO A 242 -12.23 -15.57 -31.04
N PHE A 243 -11.97 -16.88 -30.96
CA PHE A 243 -12.82 -17.95 -31.50
C PHE A 243 -13.68 -18.69 -30.47
N THR A 244 -13.61 -18.34 -29.18
CA THR A 244 -14.58 -18.83 -28.19
C THR A 244 -15.89 -18.06 -28.32
N ILE A 245 -16.61 -18.33 -29.42
CA ILE A 245 -18.00 -17.94 -29.60
C ILE A 245 -18.83 -18.98 -28.86
N ASP A 246 -19.67 -18.53 -27.93
CA ASP A 246 -20.70 -19.36 -27.32
C ASP A 246 -21.62 -19.92 -28.42
N PRO A 247 -21.74 -21.25 -28.60
CA PRO A 247 -22.61 -21.82 -29.61
C PRO A 247 -24.05 -21.83 -29.09
N ILE A 248 -24.63 -20.66 -28.85
CA ILE A 248 -26.08 -20.52 -28.63
C ILE A 248 -26.59 -19.34 -29.44
N GLY A 249 -26.54 -19.52 -30.76
CA GLY A 249 -27.56 -18.96 -31.62
C GLY A 249 -28.80 -19.82 -31.51
N ASP A 250 -29.77 -19.40 -30.69
CA ASP A 250 -31.16 -19.75 -30.92
C ASP A 250 -31.96 -18.45 -31.06
N THR A 251 -32.09 -18.08 -32.32
CA THR A 251 -33.16 -17.24 -32.84
C THR A 251 -34.51 -17.79 -32.39
N ASN A 252 -35.28 -17.02 -31.63
CA ASN A 252 -36.73 -17.09 -31.74
C ASN A 252 -37.32 -15.70 -31.93
N VAL A 253 -37.51 -15.44 -33.22
CA VAL A 253 -38.32 -14.43 -33.85
C VAL A 253 -39.73 -14.44 -33.26
N THR A 254 -40.19 -13.25 -32.94
CA THR A 254 -41.59 -12.80 -32.94
C THR A 254 -42.56 -13.67 -33.74
N GLN A 255 -43.59 -14.22 -33.07
CA GLN A 255 -44.88 -14.46 -33.71
C GLN A 255 -45.99 -13.79 -32.92
N GLN A 256 -46.58 -12.80 -33.57
CA GLN A 256 -47.94 -12.34 -33.35
C GLN A 256 -48.91 -13.48 -33.71
N HIS A 257 -49.86 -13.76 -32.83
CA HIS A 257 -51.29 -13.94 -33.15
C HIS A 257 -52.12 -13.88 -31.87
#